data_AF-A0A4U1JGV5-F1
#
_entry.id   AF-A0A4U1JGV5-F1
#
_cell.length_a   1.000
_cell.length_b   1.000
_cell.length_c   1.000
_cell.angle_alpha   90.00
_cell.angle_beta   90.00
_cell.angle_gamma   90.00
#
_symmetry.space_group_name_H-M   'P 1'
#
loop_
_entity.id
_entity.type
_entity.pdbx_description
1 polymer ?
#
loop_
_entity_poly.entity_id
_entity_poly.type
_entity_poly.pdbx_seq_one_letter_code
_entity_poly.pdbx_strand_id
1 'polypeptide(L)'
;MRPALLLLLALAPGCTRPLDEPVTPATESKEAQPPAAPASASTTTELDPRFVPLLAAAFRDYKAWGRIDDELRWAPWLCRMPQPGRTRMSAAEDGGHARKLYSVFAKDPHPYPIIHTAAPVPQPVGQIVVKESYLPELMDKPIPQGELAALQEMPATADHFNPYVRVGDRVYRASRLAGAYVVLKVAPETPGTDAGWVYGTVTPEGEVTSAGRVASCMGCHVSARHERVFGLDPSQNGDN
;
A
#
# COMPACT_ATOMS: atom_id res chain seq x y z
N MET A 1 -47.58 -12.19 -43.65
CA MET A 1 -47.31 -10.91 -42.94
C MET A 1 -46.76 -11.26 -41.56
N ARG A 2 -45.48 -10.99 -41.29
CA ARG A 2 -44.80 -11.25 -40.00
C ARG A 2 -44.51 -9.89 -39.35
N PRO A 3 -44.81 -9.65 -38.07
CA PRO A 3 -44.39 -8.42 -37.41
C PRO A 3 -42.93 -8.56 -36.95
N ALA A 4 -42.12 -7.57 -37.30
CA ALA A 4 -40.75 -7.42 -36.83
C ALA A 4 -40.75 -6.83 -35.41
N LEU A 5 -40.12 -7.52 -34.47
CA LEU A 5 -39.90 -7.07 -33.11
C LEU A 5 -38.63 -6.21 -33.08
N LEU A 6 -38.78 -4.88 -32.98
CA LEU A 6 -37.66 -3.96 -32.73
C LEU A 6 -37.29 -4.00 -31.23
N LEU A 7 -36.05 -4.37 -30.95
CA LEU A 7 -35.43 -4.26 -29.62
C LEU A 7 -34.78 -2.87 -29.50
N LEU A 8 -35.29 -2.00 -28.62
CA LEU A 8 -34.61 -0.77 -28.25
C LEU A 8 -33.54 -1.07 -27.19
N LEU A 9 -32.26 -0.86 -27.52
CA LEU A 9 -31.19 -0.74 -26.53
C LEU A 9 -31.17 0.69 -25.97
N ALA A 10 -31.37 0.82 -24.65
CA ALA A 10 -31.09 2.04 -23.91
C ALA A 10 -29.60 2.12 -23.59
N LEU A 11 -28.89 3.09 -24.19
CA LEU A 11 -27.53 3.48 -23.78
C LEU A 11 -27.64 4.47 -22.62
N ALA A 12 -27.18 4.08 -21.43
CA ALA A 12 -26.94 5.00 -20.33
C ALA A 12 -25.61 5.74 -20.55
N PRO A 13 -25.53 7.07 -20.35
CA PRO A 13 -24.27 7.80 -20.41
C PRO A 13 -23.45 7.49 -19.16
N GLY A 14 -22.37 6.72 -19.34
CA GLY A 14 -21.33 6.59 -18.32
C GLY A 14 -20.56 7.90 -18.20
N CYS A 15 -20.55 8.50 -17.01
CA CYS A 15 -19.67 9.62 -16.67
C CYS A 15 -18.23 9.10 -16.53
N THR A 16 -17.52 8.95 -17.65
CA THR A 16 -16.07 8.82 -17.66
C THR A 16 -15.47 10.22 -17.45
N ARG A 17 -14.78 10.43 -16.32
CA ARG A 17 -13.84 11.56 -16.22
C ARG A 17 -12.49 11.11 -16.80
N PRO A 18 -11.95 11.83 -17.80
CA PRO A 18 -10.63 11.52 -18.34
C PRO A 18 -9.53 11.78 -17.30
N LEU A 19 -8.50 10.94 -17.33
CA LEU A 19 -7.32 10.96 -16.45
C LEU A 19 -6.31 12.07 -16.78
N ASP A 20 -6.70 13.08 -17.56
CA ASP A 20 -5.80 14.05 -18.16
C ASP A 20 -6.27 15.49 -17.91
N GLU A 21 -6.12 15.99 -16.69
CA GLU A 21 -5.97 17.43 -16.51
C GLU A 21 -4.65 17.75 -15.80
N PRO A 22 -3.67 18.36 -16.50
CA PRO A 22 -2.47 18.86 -15.87
C PRO A 22 -2.82 20.07 -15.01
N VAL A 23 -2.40 20.05 -13.75
CA VAL A 23 -2.43 21.23 -12.87
C VAL A 23 -1.45 22.25 -13.44
N THR A 24 -1.98 23.29 -14.09
CA THR A 24 -1.20 24.44 -14.53
C THR A 24 -0.88 25.34 -13.34
N PRO A 25 0.34 25.89 -13.23
CA PRO A 25 0.67 26.84 -12.17
C PRO A 25 -0.02 28.17 -12.46
N ALA A 26 -0.93 28.57 -11.57
CA ALA A 26 -1.61 29.85 -11.63
C ALA A 26 -0.61 30.99 -11.41
N THR A 27 -0.65 31.95 -12.33
CA THR A 27 0.03 33.24 -12.30
C THR A 27 -0.41 34.05 -11.07
N GLU A 28 0.59 34.65 -10.42
CA GLU A 28 0.48 35.59 -9.30
C GLU A 28 -0.40 36.81 -9.65
N SER A 29 -1.45 37.05 -8.86
CA SER A 29 -2.08 38.36 -8.72
C SER A 29 -2.89 38.47 -7.42
N LYS A 30 -2.34 39.29 -6.52
CA LYS A 30 -3.01 40.27 -5.65
C LYS A 30 -3.93 39.75 -4.53
N GLU A 31 -3.30 39.62 -3.36
CA GLU A 31 -3.81 39.88 -2.00
C GLU A 31 -5.33 40.11 -1.86
N ALA A 32 -6.01 39.02 -1.52
CA ALA A 32 -7.32 39.03 -0.87
C ALA A 32 -7.22 38.11 0.36
N GLN A 33 -7.61 38.68 1.50
CA GLN A 33 -7.62 38.10 2.84
C GLN A 33 -8.16 36.65 2.85
N PRO A 34 -7.48 35.68 3.49
CA PRO A 34 -7.91 34.30 3.45
C PRO A 34 -9.25 34.13 4.18
N PRO A 35 -10.30 33.56 3.53
CA PRO A 35 -11.46 33.10 4.27
C PRO A 35 -11.02 31.98 5.20
N ALA A 36 -11.45 32.06 6.46
CA ALA A 36 -11.16 31.09 7.50
C ALA A 36 -11.36 29.66 6.96
N ALA A 37 -10.29 28.86 7.03
CA ALA A 37 -10.36 27.45 6.72
C ALA A 37 -11.51 26.82 7.52
N PRO A 38 -12.40 26.02 6.90
CA PRO A 38 -13.30 25.21 7.70
C PRO A 38 -12.41 24.28 8.52
N ALA A 39 -12.46 24.45 9.83
CA ALA A 39 -11.88 23.53 10.78
C ALA A 39 -12.42 22.13 10.47
N SER A 40 -11.59 21.29 9.85
CA SER A 40 -11.89 19.87 9.67
C SER A 40 -12.14 19.28 11.05
N ALA A 41 -13.39 18.90 11.26
CA ALA A 41 -13.90 18.38 12.51
C ALA A 41 -13.06 17.18 13.00
N SER A 42 -12.63 17.27 14.25
CA SER A 42 -11.98 16.21 14.99
C SER A 42 -12.91 15.00 15.16
N THR A 43 -12.54 13.84 14.63
CA THR A 43 -13.14 12.54 14.95
C THR A 43 -12.33 11.85 16.06
N THR A 44 -12.65 12.17 17.31
CA THR A 44 -12.01 11.63 18.52
C THR A 44 -12.42 10.17 18.84
N THR A 45 -12.67 9.32 17.83
CA THR A 45 -13.16 7.94 18.03
C THR A 45 -12.35 6.86 17.28
N GLU A 46 -11.35 7.23 16.47
CA GLU A 46 -10.57 6.25 15.69
C GLU A 46 -9.14 6.02 16.23
N LEU A 47 -8.86 6.47 17.45
CA LEU A 47 -7.55 6.35 18.10
C LEU A 47 -7.70 5.73 19.49
N ASP A 48 -7.69 4.41 19.57
CA ASP A 48 -7.68 3.68 20.84
C ASP A 48 -6.27 3.73 21.48
N PRO A 49 -6.10 4.41 22.63
CA PRO A 49 -4.79 4.66 23.21
C PRO A 49 -4.07 3.38 23.66
N ARG A 50 -4.79 2.27 23.85
CA ARG A 50 -4.20 0.99 24.25
C ARG A 50 -3.31 0.39 23.16
N PHE A 51 -3.61 0.69 21.90
CA PHE A 51 -2.89 0.13 20.75
C PHE A 51 -1.86 1.08 20.15
N VAL A 52 -1.92 2.38 20.47
CA VAL A 52 -0.95 3.38 20.00
C VAL A 52 0.51 2.96 20.26
N PRO A 53 0.91 2.48 21.45
CA PRO A 53 2.29 2.05 21.68
C PRO A 53 2.73 0.87 20.81
N LEU A 54 1.82 -0.06 20.50
CA LEU A 54 2.12 -1.21 19.64
C LEU A 54 2.35 -0.77 18.19
N LEU A 55 1.53 0.15 17.68
CA LEU A 55 1.63 0.68 16.33
C LEU A 55 2.90 1.55 16.18
N ALA A 56 3.21 2.38 17.16
CA ALA A 56 4.44 3.17 17.19
C ALA A 56 5.69 2.26 17.23
N ALA A 57 5.66 1.19 18.04
CA ALA A 57 6.74 0.22 18.07
C ALA A 57 6.91 -0.51 16.72
N ALA A 58 5.79 -0.95 16.12
CA ALA A 58 5.81 -1.55 14.79
C ALA A 58 6.44 -0.61 13.74
N PHE A 59 6.06 0.67 13.72
CA PHE A 59 6.61 1.65 12.78
C PHE A 59 8.09 1.94 13.02
N ARG A 60 8.57 1.89 14.28
CA ARG A 60 9.99 2.04 14.57
C ARG A 60 10.82 0.84 14.07
N ASP A 61 10.28 -0.37 14.19
CA ASP A 61 11.07 -1.60 14.07
C ASP A 61 10.94 -2.31 12.71
N TYR A 62 9.90 -2.01 11.91
CA TYR A 62 9.53 -2.84 10.74
C TYR A 62 10.63 -3.03 9.69
N LYS A 63 11.50 -2.04 9.49
CA LYS A 63 12.56 -2.11 8.49
C LYS A 63 13.54 -3.25 8.76
N ALA A 64 13.73 -3.62 10.04
CA ALA A 64 14.60 -4.73 10.41
C ALA A 64 14.03 -6.11 10.06
N TRP A 65 12.73 -6.21 9.73
CA TRP A 65 12.09 -7.47 9.34
C TRP A 65 12.36 -7.84 7.87
N GLY A 66 12.81 -6.87 7.05
CA GLY A 66 12.93 -7.02 5.59
C GLY A 66 11.58 -6.93 4.87
N ARG A 67 11.59 -6.59 3.57
CA ARG A 67 10.36 -6.65 2.79
C ARG A 67 9.99 -8.09 2.55
N ILE A 68 8.70 -8.34 2.48
CA ILE A 68 8.20 -9.70 2.29
C ILE A 68 8.54 -10.27 0.91
N ASP A 69 8.82 -9.41 -0.06
CA ASP A 69 9.23 -9.76 -1.42
C ASP A 69 10.74 -9.60 -1.67
N ASP A 70 11.54 -9.29 -0.63
CA ASP A 70 13.00 -9.38 -0.72
C ASP A 70 13.40 -10.86 -0.78
N GLU A 71 14.11 -11.26 -1.85
CA GLU A 71 14.69 -12.59 -1.89
C GLU A 71 15.92 -12.64 -0.95
N LEU A 72 15.90 -13.51 0.06
CA LEU A 72 17.12 -13.90 0.78
C LEU A 72 17.46 -15.34 0.40
N ARG A 73 18.69 -15.58 -0.08
CA ARG A 73 19.12 -16.90 -0.58
C ARG A 73 20.44 -17.34 0.06
N TRP A 74 20.56 -18.65 0.36
CA TRP A 74 21.73 -19.24 1.03
C TRP A 74 22.72 -19.83 0.01
N ALA A 75 23.99 -19.40 0.08
CA ALA A 75 25.08 -20.00 -0.69
C ALA A 75 25.48 -21.36 -0.06
N PRO A 76 25.99 -22.35 -0.84
CA PRO A 76 26.48 -22.26 -2.22
C PRO A 76 25.47 -22.70 -3.33
N TRP A 77 24.23 -23.04 -2.99
CA TRP A 77 23.30 -23.65 -3.94
C TRP A 77 22.39 -22.63 -4.67
N LEU A 78 22.40 -21.36 -4.25
CA LEU A 78 21.51 -20.31 -4.76
C LEU A 78 22.26 -19.03 -5.20
N CYS A 79 23.44 -19.18 -5.81
CA CYS A 79 24.38 -18.11 -6.21
C CYS A 79 23.89 -17.12 -7.31
N ARG A 80 22.59 -17.11 -7.65
CA ARG A 80 22.02 -16.01 -8.43
C ARG A 80 21.76 -14.84 -7.48
N MET A 81 22.16 -13.63 -7.88
CA MET A 81 21.85 -12.41 -7.13
C MET A 81 20.34 -12.36 -6.80
N PRO A 82 19.97 -12.25 -5.51
CA PRO A 82 18.56 -12.20 -5.13
C PRO A 82 17.87 -11.00 -5.79
N GLN A 83 16.61 -11.17 -6.21
CA GLN A 83 15.84 -10.03 -6.71
C GLN A 83 15.53 -9.05 -5.56
N PRO A 84 15.64 -7.73 -5.80
CA PRO A 84 15.23 -6.73 -4.82
C PRO A 84 13.73 -6.80 -4.57
N GLY A 85 13.28 -6.52 -3.34
CA GLY A 85 11.88 -6.20 -3.07
C GLY A 85 11.45 -4.99 -3.87
N ARG A 86 10.19 -4.97 -4.29
CA ARG A 86 9.70 -4.02 -5.29
C ARG A 86 8.58 -3.17 -4.73
N THR A 87 8.53 -1.93 -5.21
CA THR A 87 7.33 -1.12 -5.06
C THR A 87 6.16 -1.72 -5.83
N ARG A 88 4.97 -1.69 -5.21
CA ARG A 88 3.70 -2.14 -5.79
C ARG A 88 2.70 -0.99 -5.90
N MET A 89 1.85 -0.99 -6.92
CA MET A 89 0.74 -0.05 -7.02
C MET A 89 -0.48 -0.61 -6.27
N SER A 90 -1.11 0.20 -5.43
CA SER A 90 -2.37 -0.17 -4.76
C SER A 90 -3.50 -0.37 -5.77
N ALA A 91 -4.21 -1.49 -5.68
CA ALA A 91 -5.38 -1.78 -6.51
C ALA A 91 -6.65 -1.01 -6.09
N ALA A 92 -6.62 -0.29 -4.97
CA ALA A 92 -7.73 0.54 -4.53
C ALA A 92 -7.95 1.69 -5.53
N GLU A 93 -9.19 1.85 -6.02
CA GLU A 93 -9.58 2.92 -6.94
C GLU A 93 -9.85 4.24 -6.18
N ASP A 94 -10.27 4.14 -4.92
CA ASP A 94 -10.65 5.26 -4.06
C ASP A 94 -10.13 5.11 -2.60
N GLY A 95 -10.41 6.13 -1.78
CA GLY A 95 -10.00 6.17 -0.37
C GLY A 95 -8.51 6.47 -0.14
N GLY A 96 -8.08 6.42 1.13
CA GLY A 96 -6.72 6.80 1.54
C GLY A 96 -5.60 5.95 0.93
N HIS A 97 -5.93 4.82 0.28
CA HIS A 97 -4.96 3.92 -0.37
C HIS A 97 -4.90 4.05 -1.90
N ALA A 98 -5.77 4.85 -2.53
CA ALA A 98 -5.82 4.93 -3.98
C ALA A 98 -4.52 5.48 -4.56
N ARG A 99 -4.05 4.86 -5.65
CA ARG A 99 -2.91 5.33 -6.46
C ARG A 99 -1.58 5.49 -5.70
N LYS A 100 -1.44 4.87 -4.52
CA LYS A 100 -0.17 4.86 -3.76
C LYS A 100 0.73 3.73 -4.21
N LEU A 101 2.02 4.03 -4.18
CA LEU A 101 3.08 3.05 -4.26
C LEU A 101 3.36 2.48 -2.88
N TYR A 102 3.64 1.19 -2.74
CA TYR A 102 3.85 0.59 -1.42
C TYR A 102 4.82 -0.59 -1.43
N SER A 103 5.43 -0.81 -0.26
CA SER A 103 6.13 -2.04 0.13
C SER A 103 5.44 -2.68 1.33
N VAL A 104 5.57 -3.99 1.48
CA VAL A 104 5.00 -4.73 2.60
C VAL A 104 6.12 -5.37 3.42
N PHE A 105 5.99 -5.28 4.73
CA PHE A 105 6.88 -5.88 5.71
C PHE A 105 6.02 -6.73 6.64
N ALA A 106 6.53 -7.87 7.08
CA ALA A 106 5.86 -8.73 8.03
C ALA A 106 6.84 -9.18 9.10
N LYS A 107 6.45 -9.08 10.37
CA LYS A 107 7.28 -9.50 11.50
C LYS A 107 7.60 -10.99 11.43
N ASP A 108 6.59 -11.81 11.13
CA ASP A 108 6.77 -13.22 10.79
C ASP A 108 6.52 -13.38 9.28
N PRO A 109 7.57 -13.42 8.44
CA PRO A 109 7.40 -13.50 6.98
C PRO A 109 6.95 -14.88 6.51
N HIS A 110 7.35 -15.95 7.20
CA HIS A 110 7.03 -17.34 6.82
C HIS A 110 5.52 -17.62 6.68
N PRO A 111 4.63 -17.19 7.61
CA PRO A 111 3.18 -17.38 7.48
C PRO A 111 2.49 -16.33 6.58
N TYR A 112 3.22 -15.38 5.97
CA TYR A 112 2.59 -14.38 5.10
C TYR A 112 2.12 -15.03 3.78
N PRO A 113 0.86 -14.82 3.36
CA PRO A 113 0.28 -15.60 2.28
C PRO A 113 0.77 -15.17 0.89
N ILE A 114 0.83 -16.15 -0.01
CA ILE A 114 0.89 -15.95 -1.45
C ILE A 114 -0.53 -16.19 -2.00
N ILE A 115 -1.04 -15.31 -2.86
CA ILE A 115 -2.46 -15.25 -3.26
C ILE A 115 -2.95 -16.53 -3.97
N HIS A 116 -2.06 -17.30 -4.59
CA HIS A 116 -2.41 -18.48 -5.40
C HIS A 116 -2.52 -19.80 -4.61
N THR A 117 -2.47 -19.79 -3.28
CA THR A 117 -2.61 -21.02 -2.50
C THR A 117 -4.05 -21.53 -2.47
N ALA A 118 -4.26 -22.85 -2.50
CA ALA A 118 -5.60 -23.46 -2.55
C ALA A 118 -6.46 -23.15 -1.30
N ALA A 119 -5.85 -23.00 -0.12
CA ALA A 119 -6.55 -22.70 1.13
C ALA A 119 -6.14 -21.32 1.70
N PRO A 120 -7.06 -20.62 2.41
CA PRO A 120 -6.70 -19.49 3.27
C PRO A 120 -5.59 -19.85 4.26
N VAL A 121 -4.74 -18.87 4.58
CA VAL A 121 -3.60 -19.07 5.48
C VAL A 121 -3.90 -18.30 6.77
N PRO A 122 -4.05 -18.99 7.92
CA PRO A 122 -4.27 -18.32 9.19
C PRO A 122 -3.02 -17.54 9.60
N GLN A 123 -3.20 -16.38 10.24
CA GLN A 123 -2.08 -15.59 10.75
C GLN A 123 -1.89 -15.84 12.25
N PRO A 124 -0.65 -15.95 12.75
CA PRO A 124 -0.42 -16.19 14.18
C PRO A 124 -0.69 -14.93 15.02
N VAL A 125 -1.07 -15.13 16.29
CA VAL A 125 -1.06 -14.03 17.27
C VAL A 125 0.37 -13.53 17.42
N GLY A 126 0.54 -12.21 17.44
CA GLY A 126 1.84 -11.54 17.43
C GLY A 126 2.33 -11.13 16.04
N GLN A 127 1.64 -11.55 14.97
CA GLN A 127 1.94 -11.10 13.61
C GLN A 127 1.69 -9.61 13.46
N ILE A 128 2.61 -8.94 12.78
CA ILE A 128 2.51 -7.51 12.44
C ILE A 128 2.83 -7.36 10.96
N VAL A 129 1.95 -6.69 10.23
CA VAL A 129 2.13 -6.34 8.82
C VAL A 129 2.16 -4.84 8.70
N VAL A 130 3.22 -4.31 8.09
CA VAL A 130 3.37 -2.89 7.79
C VAL A 130 3.38 -2.70 6.29
N LYS A 131 2.44 -1.89 5.80
CA LYS A 131 2.41 -1.39 4.43
C LYS A 131 2.97 0.02 4.42
N GLU A 132 4.25 0.14 4.08
CA GLU A 132 4.94 1.40 3.88
C GLU A 132 4.48 2.00 2.54
N SER A 133 3.97 3.22 2.55
CA SER A 133 3.38 3.84 1.36
C SER A 133 4.14 5.07 0.92
N TYR A 134 4.24 5.28 -0.38
CA TYR A 134 4.98 6.36 -1.03
C TYR A 134 4.07 7.15 -1.97
N LEU A 135 4.39 8.43 -2.16
CA LEU A 135 3.78 9.23 -3.21
C LEU A 135 4.34 8.79 -4.58
N PRO A 136 3.48 8.54 -5.57
CA PRO A 136 3.91 8.26 -6.93
C PRO A 136 4.47 9.53 -7.58
N GLU A 137 5.67 9.44 -8.15
CA GLU A 137 6.22 10.45 -9.04
C GLU A 137 6.22 9.89 -10.47
N LEU A 138 5.54 10.56 -11.41
CA LEU A 138 5.54 10.15 -12.81
C LEU A 138 6.88 10.51 -13.45
N MET A 139 7.49 9.55 -14.15
CA MET A 139 8.78 9.75 -14.82
C MET A 139 8.55 10.28 -16.23
N ASP A 140 9.00 11.52 -16.50
CA ASP A 140 8.94 12.14 -17.84
C ASP A 140 9.98 11.56 -18.81
N LYS A 141 10.98 10.85 -18.28
CA LYS A 141 12.08 10.26 -19.04
C LYS A 141 12.16 8.75 -18.75
N PRO A 142 12.59 7.93 -19.72
CA PRO A 142 12.92 6.53 -19.45
C PRO A 142 13.88 6.43 -18.27
N ILE A 143 13.72 5.39 -17.43
CA ILE A 143 14.67 5.12 -16.33
C ILE A 143 16.08 5.12 -16.94
N PRO A 144 16.99 6.00 -16.50
CA PRO A 144 18.35 6.00 -17.01
C PRO A 144 18.94 4.60 -16.83
N GLN A 145 19.48 3.99 -17.88
CA GLN A 145 20.05 2.63 -17.82
C GLN A 145 21.06 2.46 -16.66
N GLY A 146 21.74 3.54 -16.26
CA GLY A 146 22.64 3.58 -15.11
C GLY A 146 21.96 3.53 -13.73
N GLU A 147 20.70 3.98 -13.57
CA GLU A 147 19.99 3.88 -12.27
C GLU A 147 19.48 2.46 -12.00
N LEU A 148 19.06 1.73 -13.04
CA LEU A 148 18.66 0.33 -12.89
C LEU A 148 19.87 -0.57 -12.57
N ALA A 149 21.03 -0.25 -13.14
CA ALA A 149 22.31 -0.90 -12.83
C ALA A 149 22.87 -0.47 -11.47
N ALA A 150 22.71 0.80 -11.07
CA ALA A 150 23.15 1.27 -9.75
C ALA A 150 22.38 0.61 -8.60
N LEU A 151 21.12 0.21 -8.79
CA LEU A 151 20.38 -0.63 -7.84
C LEU A 151 21.00 -2.02 -7.67
N GLN A 152 21.69 -2.56 -8.69
CA GLN A 152 22.40 -3.84 -8.64
C GLN A 152 23.82 -3.74 -8.05
N GLU A 153 24.42 -2.54 -8.06
CA GLU A 153 25.78 -2.28 -7.55
C GLU A 153 25.79 -1.65 -6.14
N MET A 154 24.65 -1.57 -5.46
CA MET A 154 24.59 -1.04 -4.10
C MET A 154 25.42 -1.90 -3.13
N PRO A 155 26.11 -1.29 -2.14
CA PRO A 155 26.81 -2.05 -1.12
C PRO A 155 25.81 -2.98 -0.41
N ALA A 156 26.26 -4.18 -0.04
CA ALA A 156 25.42 -5.22 0.59
C ALA A 156 24.68 -4.77 1.88
N THR A 157 25.02 -3.59 2.41
CA THR A 157 24.40 -2.97 3.60
C THR A 157 23.28 -1.98 3.27
N ALA A 158 23.11 -1.61 2.01
CA ALA A 158 22.09 -0.67 1.59
C ALA A 158 20.85 -1.43 1.09
N ASP A 159 19.68 -0.88 1.42
CA ASP A 159 18.38 -1.49 1.16
C ASP A 159 18.21 -1.82 -0.34
N HIS A 160 18.18 -3.10 -0.68
CA HIS A 160 18.10 -3.60 -2.06
C HIS A 160 16.63 -3.51 -2.52
N PHE A 161 16.17 -2.28 -2.72
CA PHE A 161 14.77 -1.93 -3.01
C PHE A 161 14.65 -1.31 -4.40
N ASN A 162 13.77 -1.85 -5.25
CA ASN A 162 13.43 -1.24 -6.53
C ASN A 162 12.23 -0.27 -6.38
N PRO A 163 12.46 1.05 -6.48
CA PRO A 163 11.42 2.05 -6.26
C PRO A 163 10.50 2.26 -7.48
N TYR A 164 10.73 1.57 -8.60
CA TYR A 164 10.02 1.82 -9.85
C TYR A 164 8.90 0.80 -10.11
N VAL A 165 7.76 1.29 -10.61
CA VAL A 165 6.67 0.45 -11.14
C VAL A 165 6.20 0.97 -12.49
N ARG A 166 5.89 0.04 -13.41
CA ARG A 166 5.31 0.36 -14.72
C ARG A 166 3.82 0.04 -14.71
N VAL A 167 2.99 0.96 -15.21
CA VAL A 167 1.55 0.80 -15.36
C VAL A 167 1.17 1.27 -16.76
N GLY A 168 0.90 0.32 -17.68
CA GLY A 168 0.80 0.61 -19.11
C GLY A 168 2.10 1.21 -19.64
N ASP A 169 2.01 2.32 -20.36
CA ASP A 169 3.16 3.05 -20.92
C ASP A 169 3.82 4.02 -19.92
N ARG A 170 3.27 4.16 -18.71
CA ARG A 170 3.75 5.10 -17.70
C ARG A 170 4.65 4.39 -16.68
N VAL A 171 5.71 5.06 -16.26
CA VAL A 171 6.59 4.61 -15.17
C VAL A 171 6.47 5.57 -13.99
N TYR A 172 6.29 5.01 -12.80
CA TYR A 172 6.24 5.77 -11.56
C TYR A 172 7.40 5.38 -10.65
N ARG A 173 7.94 6.36 -9.93
CA ARG A 173 8.92 6.19 -8.86
C ARG A 173 8.26 6.38 -7.50
N ALA A 174 8.58 5.50 -6.55
CA ALA A 174 8.32 5.73 -5.13
C ALA A 174 9.21 6.88 -4.64
N SER A 175 8.59 8.04 -4.43
CA SER A 175 9.30 9.28 -4.07
C SER A 175 9.34 9.45 -2.54
N ARG A 176 8.51 10.35 -1.99
CA ARG A 176 8.45 10.63 -0.55
C ARG A 176 7.59 9.60 0.17
N LEU A 177 8.02 9.22 1.38
CA LEU A 177 7.21 8.45 2.32
C LEU A 177 5.92 9.21 2.61
N ALA A 178 4.78 8.55 2.38
CA ALA A 178 3.44 9.06 2.63
C ALA A 178 2.88 8.57 3.98
N GLY A 179 3.61 7.69 4.67
CA GLY A 179 3.24 7.09 5.95
C GLY A 179 3.15 5.58 5.85
N ALA A 180 2.67 4.97 6.93
CA ALA A 180 2.49 3.53 7.02
C ALA A 180 1.08 3.15 7.45
N TYR A 181 0.64 2.00 6.95
CA TYR A 181 -0.54 1.32 7.43
C TYR A 181 -0.10 0.06 8.15
N VAL A 182 -0.58 -0.11 9.38
CA VAL A 182 -0.17 -1.21 10.24
C VAL A 182 -1.39 -2.07 10.56
N VAL A 183 -1.25 -3.37 10.38
CA VAL A 183 -2.26 -4.36 10.78
C VAL A 183 -1.55 -5.38 11.66
N LEU A 184 -2.00 -5.55 12.90
CA LEU A 184 -1.40 -6.49 13.84
C LEU A 184 -2.44 -7.40 14.48
N LYS A 185 -2.02 -8.62 14.82
CA LYS A 185 -2.87 -9.64 15.42
C LYS A 185 -2.52 -9.83 16.90
N VAL A 186 -3.50 -9.60 17.76
CA VAL A 186 -3.46 -9.89 19.20
C VAL A 186 -4.41 -11.04 19.53
N ALA A 187 -4.54 -11.39 20.81
CA ALA A 187 -5.48 -12.42 21.24
C ALA A 187 -6.91 -12.06 20.81
N PRO A 188 -7.70 -13.01 20.27
CA PRO A 188 -9.00 -12.74 19.64
C PRO A 188 -10.04 -12.13 20.58
N GLU A 189 -9.93 -12.41 21.87
CA GLU A 189 -10.78 -11.88 22.95
C GLU A 189 -10.40 -10.46 23.41
N THR A 190 -9.33 -9.88 22.86
CA THR A 190 -8.86 -8.54 23.25
C THR A 190 -9.95 -7.49 22.95
N PRO A 191 -10.44 -6.74 23.95
CA PRO A 191 -11.51 -5.75 23.73
C PRO A 191 -11.08 -4.63 22.79
N GLY A 192 -11.99 -4.20 21.92
CA GLY A 192 -11.73 -3.11 20.95
C GLY A 192 -10.93 -3.55 19.72
N THR A 193 -10.90 -4.85 19.43
CA THR A 193 -10.31 -5.43 18.22
C THR A 193 -11.39 -6.00 17.30
N ASP A 194 -11.04 -6.22 16.04
CA ASP A 194 -11.83 -6.98 15.08
C ASP A 194 -11.38 -8.45 15.09
N ALA A 195 -11.95 -9.24 16.01
CA ALA A 195 -11.57 -10.64 16.22
C ALA A 195 -10.05 -10.85 16.40
N GLY A 196 -9.43 -10.00 17.23
CA GLY A 196 -7.98 -10.00 17.46
C GLY A 196 -7.19 -9.12 16.50
N TRP A 197 -7.81 -8.52 15.49
CA TRP A 197 -7.12 -7.60 14.57
C TRP A 197 -7.22 -6.15 15.01
N VAL A 198 -6.07 -5.48 14.96
CA VAL A 198 -5.90 -4.05 15.22
C VAL A 198 -5.36 -3.40 13.96
N TYR A 199 -5.95 -2.27 13.59
CA TYR A 199 -5.57 -1.46 12.45
C TYR A 199 -5.01 -0.13 12.93
N GLY A 200 -4.13 0.48 12.15
CA GLY A 200 -3.68 1.82 12.42
C GLY A 200 -2.97 2.48 11.25
N THR A 201 -2.92 3.80 11.31
CA THR A 201 -2.18 4.63 10.36
C THR A 201 -1.14 5.44 11.11
N VAL A 202 0.03 5.59 10.48
CA VAL A 202 1.19 6.29 11.05
C VAL A 202 1.73 7.27 10.02
N THR A 203 1.97 8.52 10.43
CA THR A 203 2.57 9.54 9.56
C THR A 203 4.03 9.20 9.23
N PRO A 204 4.65 9.84 8.23
CA PRO A 204 6.08 9.69 7.96
C PRO A 204 6.97 9.99 9.18
N GLU A 205 6.53 10.88 10.07
CA GLU A 205 7.23 11.28 11.29
C GLU A 205 7.04 10.31 12.45
N GLY A 206 6.17 9.30 12.31
CA GLY A 206 5.89 8.31 13.33
C GLY A 206 4.70 8.62 14.24
N GLU A 207 3.89 9.64 13.94
CA GLU A 207 2.68 9.93 14.69
C GLU A 207 1.58 8.93 14.33
N VAL A 208 1.00 8.26 15.33
CA VAL A 208 -0.14 7.36 15.14
C VAL A 208 -1.42 8.18 15.02
N THR A 209 -2.04 8.16 13.84
CA THR A 209 -3.23 8.95 13.53
C THR A 209 -4.52 8.14 13.60
N SER A 210 -4.43 6.81 13.64
CA SER A 210 -5.54 5.92 13.99
C SER A 210 -5.06 4.62 14.63
N ALA A 211 -5.88 4.02 15.50
CA ALA A 211 -5.56 2.80 16.23
C ALA A 211 -6.82 2.04 16.68
N GLY A 212 -6.83 0.71 16.49
CA GLY A 212 -7.92 -0.17 16.96
C GLY A 212 -8.82 -0.62 15.82
N ARG A 213 -10.15 -0.51 16.00
CA ARG A 213 -11.14 -0.79 14.95
C ARG A 213 -11.32 0.44 14.05
N VAL A 214 -10.42 0.59 13.09
CA VAL A 214 -10.41 1.68 12.12
C VAL A 214 -11.37 1.33 10.97
N ALA A 215 -12.50 2.05 10.85
CA ALA A 215 -13.61 1.67 9.98
C ALA A 215 -13.19 1.68 8.50
N SER A 216 -12.38 2.66 8.11
CA SER A 216 -11.83 2.78 6.75
C SER A 216 -10.92 1.60 6.38
N CYS A 217 -10.15 1.05 7.33
CA CYS A 217 -9.34 -0.15 7.10
C CYS A 217 -10.21 -1.41 7.04
N MET A 218 -11.13 -1.55 7.99
CA MET A 218 -12.02 -2.71 8.06
C MET A 218 -12.85 -2.88 6.79
N GLY A 219 -13.25 -1.78 6.14
CA GLY A 219 -14.05 -1.81 4.90
C GLY A 219 -13.55 -2.75 3.81
N CYS A 220 -12.23 -2.96 3.71
CA CYS A 220 -11.64 -3.93 2.77
C CYS A 220 -11.02 -5.14 3.48
N HIS A 221 -10.43 -4.94 4.66
CA HIS A 221 -9.67 -6.00 5.32
C HIS A 221 -10.56 -7.11 5.87
N VAL A 222 -11.81 -6.84 6.28
CA VAL A 222 -12.72 -7.88 6.81
C VAL A 222 -13.05 -8.98 5.81
N SER A 223 -13.02 -8.64 4.52
CA SER A 223 -13.26 -9.56 3.40
C SER A 223 -11.98 -10.17 2.82
N ALA A 224 -10.81 -9.87 3.40
CA ALA A 224 -9.56 -10.41 2.90
C ALA A 224 -9.54 -11.95 3.05
N ARG A 225 -9.04 -12.65 2.02
CA ARG A 225 -9.07 -14.11 1.97
C ARG A 225 -8.30 -14.76 3.12
N HIS A 226 -7.16 -14.18 3.48
CA HIS A 226 -6.27 -14.72 4.51
C HIS A 226 -6.50 -13.94 5.82
N GLU A 227 -7.72 -14.06 6.34
CA GLU A 227 -8.23 -13.30 7.50
C GLU A 227 -8.33 -11.79 7.26
N ARG A 228 -7.32 -11.01 7.63
CA ARG A 228 -7.25 -9.55 7.43
C ARG A 228 -6.04 -9.14 6.62
N VAL A 229 -5.36 -10.08 5.96
CA VAL A 229 -4.23 -9.80 5.07
C VAL A 229 -4.52 -10.27 3.66
N PHE A 230 -4.07 -9.52 2.66
CA PHE A 230 -4.34 -9.82 1.25
C PHE A 230 -3.36 -10.84 0.65
N GLY A 231 -2.12 -10.88 1.16
CA GLY A 231 -1.06 -11.70 0.59
C GLY A 231 -0.34 -11.04 -0.58
N LEU A 232 0.71 -11.72 -1.06
CA LEU A 232 1.47 -11.32 -2.23
C LEU A 232 0.97 -12.02 -3.49
N ASP A 233 0.82 -11.25 -4.57
CA ASP A 233 0.65 -11.81 -5.91
C ASP A 233 2.01 -11.83 -6.62
N PRO A 234 2.60 -13.01 -6.89
CA PRO A 234 3.87 -13.14 -7.57
C PRO A 234 3.79 -12.75 -9.06
N SER A 235 2.60 -12.69 -9.68
CA SER A 235 2.48 -12.28 -11.08
C SER A 235 2.76 -10.78 -11.30
N GLN A 236 2.61 -9.98 -10.25
CA GLN A 236 3.00 -8.57 -10.22
C GLN A 236 4.53 -8.38 -10.08
N ASN A 237 5.31 -9.48 -10.06
CA ASN A 237 6.77 -9.44 -10.04
C ASN A 237 7.37 -9.23 -11.44
N GLY A 238 6.55 -8.89 -12.44
CA GLY A 238 7.02 -8.32 -13.71
C GLY A 238 7.77 -9.29 -14.64
N ASP A 239 7.62 -10.59 -14.46
CA ASP A 239 8.06 -11.59 -15.44
C ASP A 239 6.98 -11.73 -16.53
N ASN A 240 6.98 -10.80 -17.48
CA ASN A 240 6.43 -10.99 -18.82
C ASN A 240 7.19 -10.12 -19.83
#